data_AF-A0A2K3MGQ8-F1
#
_entry.id   AF-A0A2K3MGQ8-F1
#
_cell.length_a   1.000
_cell.length_b   1.000
_cell.length_c   1.000
_cell.angle_alpha   90.00
_cell.angle_beta   90.00
_cell.angle_gamma   90.00
#
_symmetry.space_group_name_H-M   'P 1'
#
loop_
_entity.id
_entity.type
_entity.pdbx_description
1 polymer ?
#
loop_
_entity_poly.entity_id
_entity_poly.type
_entity_poly.pdbx_seq_one_letter_code
_entity_poly.pdbx_strand_id
1 'polypeptide(L)'
;MGWILNPLTFGDYPDTMKRNVGSRLPSFTEKESNLMKSSIDFLGINFYNSLYVKNYPPESKNMEDRDYMQDMAVELITRLIENDTSIDEVLDSLKNGYGNFPIYIHEN
;
A
#
# COMPACT_ATOMS: atom_id res chain seq x y z
N MET A 1 -0.41 -1.12 1.98
CA MET A 1 0.80 -1.93 1.70
C MET A 1 1.77 -1.23 0.76
N GLY A 2 1.43 -1.01 -0.52
CA GLY A 2 2.38 -0.52 -1.52
C GLY A 2 3.04 0.84 -1.27
N TRP A 3 2.44 1.73 -0.48
CA TRP A 3 3.08 2.98 -0.05
C TRP A 3 4.46 2.70 0.57
N ILE A 4 4.56 1.72 1.47
CA ILE A 4 5.81 1.40 2.16
C ILE A 4 6.65 0.36 1.40
N LEU A 5 6.01 -0.69 0.88
CA LEU A 5 6.74 -1.82 0.28
C LEU A 5 7.34 -1.50 -1.10
N ASN A 6 6.70 -0.65 -1.91
CA ASN A 6 7.27 -0.30 -3.22
C ASN A 6 8.62 0.42 -3.10
N PRO A 7 8.78 1.45 -2.25
CA PRO A 7 10.10 2.07 -2.05
C PRO A 7 11.15 1.06 -1.59
N LEU A 8 10.85 0.19 -0.62
CA LEU A 8 11.81 -0.78 -0.08
C LEU A 8 12.24 -1.85 -1.11
N THR A 9 11.36 -2.16 -2.07
CA THR A 9 11.61 -3.21 -3.06
C THR A 9 12.14 -2.65 -4.37
N PHE A 10 11.58 -1.54 -4.84
CA PHE A 10 11.79 -0.98 -6.18
C PHE A 10 12.40 0.42 -6.16
N GLY A 11 12.56 1.04 -4.98
CA GLY A 11 13.19 2.35 -4.80
C GLY A 11 12.31 3.54 -5.17
N ASP A 12 11.02 3.35 -5.39
CA ASP A 12 10.09 4.45 -5.66
C ASP A 12 8.66 4.08 -5.23
N TYR A 13 7.78 5.08 -5.11
CA TYR A 13 6.37 4.88 -4.80
C TYR A 13 5.59 4.22 -5.97
N PRO A 14 4.44 3.58 -5.70
CA PRO A 14 3.57 3.08 -6.76
C PRO A 14 3.10 4.19 -7.71
N ASP A 15 2.98 3.89 -9.00
CA ASP A 15 2.51 4.86 -10.01
C ASP A 15 1.11 5.41 -9.70
N THR A 16 0.24 4.56 -9.13
CA THR A 16 -1.10 4.98 -8.67
C THR A 16 -1.02 6.09 -7.63
N MET A 17 -0.07 5.99 -6.69
CA MET A 17 0.13 6.96 -5.62
C MET A 17 0.75 8.25 -6.16
N LYS A 18 1.77 8.15 -7.03
CA LYS A 18 2.36 9.32 -7.71
C LYS A 18 1.30 10.11 -8.48
N ARG A 19 0.41 9.42 -9.19
CA ARG A 19 -0.69 10.04 -9.94
C ARG A 19 -1.76 10.67 -9.06
N ASN A 20 -2.17 10.00 -7.98
CA ASN A 20 -3.28 10.46 -7.15
C ASN A 20 -2.88 11.59 -6.19
N VAL A 21 -1.69 11.48 -5.58
CA VAL A 21 -1.17 12.44 -4.60
C VAL A 21 -0.55 13.65 -5.30
N GLY A 22 0.15 13.42 -6.42
CA GLY A 22 0.79 14.46 -7.21
C GLY A 22 1.93 15.14 -6.46
N SER A 23 1.99 16.47 -6.52
CA SER A 23 3.09 17.29 -5.97
C SER A 23 3.24 17.22 -4.45
N ARG A 24 2.23 16.76 -3.71
CA ARG A 24 2.33 16.52 -2.26
C ARG A 24 3.20 15.32 -1.91
N LEU A 25 3.45 14.42 -2.87
CA LEU A 25 4.29 13.26 -2.66
C LEU A 25 5.77 13.65 -2.88
N PRO A 26 6.64 13.56 -1.85
CA PRO A 26 8.06 13.77 -2.06
C PRO A 26 8.62 12.75 -3.05
N SER A 27 9.63 13.15 -3.82
CA SER A 27 10.34 12.28 -4.74
C SER A 27 11.67 11.85 -4.13
N PHE A 28 12.06 10.61 -4.39
CA PHE A 28 13.40 10.15 -4.04
C PHE A 28 14.41 10.66 -5.06
N THR A 29 15.57 11.13 -4.58
CA THR A 29 16.76 11.24 -5.41
C THR A 29 17.22 9.86 -5.86
N GLU A 30 18.04 9.79 -6.90
CA GLU A 30 18.62 8.51 -7.35
C GLU A 30 19.39 7.80 -6.23
N LYS A 31 20.12 8.57 -5.42
CA LYS A 31 20.86 8.03 -4.26
C LYS A 31 19.91 7.42 -3.23
N GLU A 32 18.83 8.11 -2.88
CA GLU A 32 17.84 7.60 -1.92
C GLU A 32 17.10 6.39 -2.48
N SER A 33 16.70 6.43 -3.75
CA SER A 33 16.06 5.31 -4.44
C SER A 33 16.93 4.04 -4.37
N ASN A 34 18.23 4.18 -4.62
CA ASN A 34 19.17 3.06 -4.54
C ASN A 34 19.42 2.59 -3.11
N LEU A 35 19.38 3.48 -2.10
CA LEU A 35 19.45 3.10 -0.69
C LEU A 35 18.21 2.35 -0.22
N MET A 36 17.04 2.67 -0.77
CA MET A 36 15.79 2.00 -0.41
C MET A 36 15.74 0.57 -0.94
N LYS A 37 16.20 0.35 -2.18
CA LYS A 37 16.27 -0.99 -2.78
C LYS A 37 17.17 -1.90 -1.93
N SER A 38 16.64 -3.04 -1.50
CA SER A 38 17.37 -4.04 -0.69
C SER A 38 17.68 -3.59 0.75
N SER A 39 16.92 -2.64 1.29
CA SER A 39 17.09 -2.18 2.67
C SER A 39 16.39 -3.06 3.73
N ILE A 40 15.83 -4.20 3.33
CA ILE A 40 15.13 -5.12 4.23
C ILE A 40 15.67 -6.55 4.11
N ASP A 41 15.87 -7.19 5.26
CA ASP A 41 16.24 -8.62 5.36
C ASP A 41 15.01 -9.52 5.54
N PHE A 42 13.94 -8.99 6.12
CA PHE A 42 12.67 -9.68 6.36
C PHE A 42 11.50 -8.69 6.45
N LEU A 43 10.27 -9.20 6.39
CA LEU A 43 9.04 -8.42 6.54
C LEU A 43 8.21 -8.92 7.74
N GLY A 44 7.97 -8.04 8.70
CA GLY A 44 6.97 -8.26 9.76
C GLY A 44 5.60 -7.73 9.33
N ILE A 45 4.53 -8.51 9.52
CA ILE A 45 3.17 -8.13 9.17
C ILE A 45 2.27 -8.19 10.39
N ASN A 46 1.48 -7.14 10.58
CA ASN A 46 0.35 -7.12 11.50
C ASN A 46 -0.93 -7.21 10.67
N PHE A 47 -1.75 -8.25 10.88
CA PHE A 47 -2.97 -8.48 10.11
C PHE A 47 -4.14 -8.78 11.03
N TYR A 48 -5.15 -7.92 11.04
CA TYR A 48 -6.28 -8.00 11.97
C TYR A 48 -7.62 -8.23 11.29
N ASN A 49 -7.81 -7.60 10.12
CA ASN A 49 -9.04 -7.72 9.34
C ASN A 49 -8.79 -7.33 7.89
N SER A 50 -9.78 -7.63 7.05
CA SER A 50 -9.88 -7.14 5.69
C SER A 50 -11.11 -6.27 5.52
N LEU A 51 -11.02 -5.29 4.62
CA LEU A 51 -12.07 -4.34 4.32
C LEU A 51 -12.47 -4.44 2.86
N TYR A 52 -13.76 -4.47 2.59
CA TYR A 52 -14.25 -4.25 1.24
C TYR A 52 -14.16 -2.79 0.87
N VAL A 53 -13.78 -2.54 -0.37
CA VAL A 53 -13.68 -1.19 -0.93
C VAL A 53 -14.40 -1.13 -2.26
N LYS A 54 -14.94 0.05 -2.58
CA LYS A 54 -15.44 0.36 -3.93
C LYS A 54 -14.74 1.58 -4.47
N ASN A 55 -14.70 1.71 -5.79
CA ASN A 55 -14.10 2.84 -6.46
C ASN A 55 -14.77 4.16 -6.02
N TYR A 56 -13.96 5.18 -5.70
CA TYR A 56 -14.47 6.50 -5.38
C TYR A 56 -14.82 7.26 -6.67
N PRO A 57 -15.94 8.04 -6.70
CA PRO A 57 -16.36 8.73 -7.92
C PRO A 57 -15.26 9.65 -8.49
N PRO A 58 -15.11 9.78 -9.81
CA PRO A 58 -14.07 10.64 -10.40
C PRO A 58 -14.20 12.12 -10.00
N GLU A 59 -15.43 12.59 -9.75
CA GLU A 59 -15.78 13.98 -9.47
C GLU A 59 -15.22 14.49 -8.12
N SER A 60 -14.98 13.59 -7.17
CA SER A 60 -14.43 13.93 -5.85
C SER A 60 -12.91 14.09 -5.83
N LYS A 61 -12.21 13.87 -6.96
CA LYS A 61 -10.77 14.18 -7.10
C LYS A 61 -10.48 15.68 -7.17
N ASN A 62 -11.52 16.50 -7.34
CA ASN A 62 -11.42 17.96 -7.46
C ASN A 62 -11.48 18.69 -6.10
N MET A 63 -11.46 17.95 -4.98
CA MET A 63 -11.32 18.55 -3.65
C MET A 63 -9.94 19.19 -3.52
N GLU A 64 -9.89 20.46 -3.10
CA GLU A 64 -8.62 21.19 -2.91
C GLU A 64 -7.83 20.63 -1.71
N ASP A 65 -8.52 20.27 -0.62
CA ASP A 65 -7.92 19.79 0.62
C ASP A 65 -8.09 18.26 0.81
N ARG A 66 -7.45 17.48 -0.07
CA ARG A 66 -7.42 16.00 0.08
C ARG A 66 -6.38 15.57 1.11
N ASP A 67 -6.81 14.80 2.09
CA ASP A 67 -5.91 14.03 2.95
C ASP A 67 -5.50 12.70 2.28
N TYR A 68 -4.66 11.93 2.98
CA TYR A 68 -4.13 10.67 2.46
C TYR A 68 -5.20 9.58 2.25
N MET A 69 -6.32 9.63 2.97
CA MET A 69 -7.43 8.69 2.77
C MET A 69 -8.15 8.99 1.46
N GLN A 70 -8.40 10.26 1.17
CA GLN A 70 -8.99 10.71 -0.09
C GLN A 70 -8.09 10.35 -1.29
N ASP A 71 -6.77 10.31 -1.11
CA ASP A 71 -5.80 9.95 -2.16
C ASP A 71 -5.81 8.48 -2.54
N MET A 72 -6.33 7.60 -1.68
CA MET A 72 -6.52 6.18 -2.02
C MET A 72 -7.55 6.00 -3.14
N ALA A 73 -8.42 7.00 -3.36
CA ALA A 73 -9.49 6.97 -4.36
C ALA A 73 -10.44 5.76 -4.23
N VAL A 74 -10.69 5.34 -2.98
CA VAL A 74 -11.64 4.28 -2.65
C VAL A 74 -12.57 4.71 -1.52
N GLU A 75 -13.79 4.17 -1.50
CA GLU A 75 -14.71 4.25 -0.36
C GLU A 75 -14.66 2.94 0.42
N LEU A 76 -14.45 3.02 1.73
CA LEU A 76 -14.50 1.85 2.61
C LEU A 76 -15.96 1.43 2.81
N ILE A 77 -16.24 0.15 2.59
CA ILE A 77 -17.56 -0.43 2.87
C ILE A 77 -17.52 -0.92 4.32
N THR A 78 -18.07 -0.11 5.24
CA THR A 78 -18.03 -0.37 6.70
C THR A 78 -19.05 -1.39 7.18
N ARG A 79 -19.78 -2.06 6.28
CA ARG A 79 -20.67 -3.16 6.70
C ARG A 79 -19.79 -4.26 7.28
N LEU A 80 -20.04 -4.61 8.54
CA LEU A 80 -19.46 -5.78 9.20
C LEU A 80 -19.87 -7.00 8.37
N ILE A 81 -19.01 -7.41 7.45
CA ILE A 81 -19.09 -8.70 6.79
C ILE A 81 -18.07 -9.54 7.54
N GLU A 82 -18.57 -10.44 8.39
CA GLU A 82 -17.73 -11.39 9.10
C GLU A 82 -17.03 -12.28 8.08
N ASN A 83 -15.70 -12.13 7.99
CA ASN A 83 -14.75 -12.93 7.21
C ASN A 83 -14.94 -12.96 5.69
N ASP A 84 -13.83 -12.75 4.98
CA ASP A 84 -13.71 -13.34 3.63
C ASP A 84 -12.28 -13.44 3.10
N THR A 85 -11.32 -12.66 3.61
CA THR A 85 -9.91 -12.78 3.17
C THR A 85 -9.10 -13.59 4.18
N SER A 86 -8.53 -14.71 3.72
CA SER A 86 -7.54 -15.45 4.51
C SER A 86 -6.22 -14.68 4.57
N ILE A 87 -5.52 -14.73 5.70
CA ILE A 87 -4.14 -14.24 5.79
C ILE A 87 -3.24 -14.91 4.73
N ASP A 88 -3.54 -16.14 4.32
CA ASP A 88 -2.81 -16.85 3.26
C ASP A 88 -2.85 -16.10 1.93
N GLU A 89 -4.00 -15.50 1.57
CA GLU A 89 -4.14 -14.72 0.33
C GLU A 89 -3.28 -13.46 0.38
N VAL A 90 -3.19 -12.84 1.56
CA VAL A 90 -2.32 -11.67 1.78
C VAL A 90 -0.86 -12.05 1.63
N LEU A 91 -0.45 -13.19 2.21
CA LEU A 91 0.92 -13.70 2.11
C LEU A 91 1.29 -14.04 0.66
N ASP A 92 0.38 -14.68 -0.08
CA ASP A 92 0.57 -14.99 -1.50
C ASP A 92 0.67 -13.72 -2.36
N SER A 93 -0.18 -12.72 -2.11
CA SER A 93 -0.11 -11.42 -2.80
C SER A 93 1.23 -10.74 -2.57
N LEU A 94 1.74 -10.76 -1.33
CA LEU A 94 3.03 -10.17 -0.99
C LEU A 94 4.20 -10.88 -1.67
N LYS A 95 4.20 -12.21 -1.63
CA LYS A 95 5.23 -13.01 -2.30
C LYS A 95 5.27 -12.75 -3.81
N ASN A 96 4.10 -12.68 -4.45
CA ASN A 96 4.00 -12.45 -5.88
C ASN A 96 4.34 -11.00 -6.29
N GLY A 97 3.98 -10.03 -5.46
CA GLY A 97 4.17 -8.60 -5.75
C GLY A 97 5.55 -8.06 -5.40
N TYR A 98 6.17 -8.57 -4.34
CA TYR A 98 7.40 -8.01 -3.77
C TYR A 98 8.56 -9.01 -3.73
N GLY A 99 8.32 -10.28 -4.04
CA GLY A 99 9.34 -11.33 -3.99
C GLY A 99 9.30 -12.12 -2.68
N ASN A 100 10.17 -13.12 -2.61
CA ASN A 100 10.13 -14.14 -1.57
C ASN A 100 11.09 -13.83 -0.41
N PHE A 101 10.88 -12.69 0.25
CA PHE A 101 11.58 -12.40 1.52
C PHE A 101 10.99 -13.23 2.66
N PRO A 102 11.77 -13.51 3.73
CA PRO A 102 11.20 -14.08 4.95
C PRO A 102 10.09 -13.18 5.50
N ILE A 103 8.91 -13.76 5.75
CA ILE A 103 7.75 -13.06 6.32
C ILE A 103 7.44 -13.64 7.70
N TYR A 104 7.21 -12.75 8.65
CA TYR A 104 6.79 -13.08 10.01
C TYR A 104 5.47 -12.40 10.33
N ILE A 105 4.48 -13.17 10.79
CA ILE A 105 3.27 -12.60 11.38
C ILE A 105 3.65 -12.10 12.77
N HIS A 106 3.69 -10.79 12.93
CA HIS A 106 4.08 -10.15 14.18
C HIS A 106 2.84 -9.95 15.09
N GLU A 107 1.68 -9.64 14.51
CA GLU A 107 0.39 -9.56 15.21
C GLU A 107 -0.75 -10.13 14.34
N ASN A 108 -1.72 -10.81 14.98
CA ASN A 108 -2.96 -11.33 14.37
C ASN A 108 -4.10 -11.33 15.41
#